data_AF-A0A1I2YVS8-F1
#
_entry.id   AF-A0A1I2YVS8-F1
#
_cell.length_a   1.000
_cell.length_b   1.000
_cell.length_c   1.000
_cell.angle_alpha   90.00
_cell.angle_beta   90.00
_cell.angle_gamma   90.00
#
_symmetry.space_group_name_H-M   'P 1'
#
loop_
_entity.id
_entity.type
_entity.pdbx_description
1 polymer ?
#
loop_
_entity_poly.entity_id
_entity_poly.type
_entity_poly.pdbx_seq_one_letter_code
_entity_poly.pdbx_strand_id
1 'polypeptide(L)'
;MIRRCRSSSLTRLCAVTLGVLWLSGCTTTTLEQPTRTADLDQALKLNVTMGIEYMEQGNLRRAQDKLDRALEIAPDDPGALQAQALLYQRQGETTHADRFFQRALAEAPDFTRARNNYAAFLFAQGRIEASCEQLERATQDLKYDNRAQLYTNLGICQRELGDLQAARASLERAQAIDPRNARTYLTLAQINHAQGNDERAWEQLQTFIRLAGMNPEGLRLAQRIASARGDAVTAAFYSRQLDEYEGAP
;
A
#
# COMPACT_ATOMS: atom_id res chain seq x y z
N MET A 1 20.26 -25.42 -111.42
CA MET A 1 21.38 -26.03 -110.64
C MET A 1 20.76 -26.76 -109.46
N ILE A 2 20.35 -28.03 -109.53
CA ILE A 2 21.09 -29.31 -109.46
C ILE A 2 22.20 -29.37 -108.38
N ARG A 3 21.87 -30.06 -107.26
CA ARG A 3 22.64 -30.98 -106.36
C ARG A 3 22.35 -30.66 -104.88
N ARG A 4 21.49 -31.41 -104.17
CA ARG A 4 21.54 -32.80 -103.63
C ARG A 4 22.17 -32.92 -102.22
N CYS A 5 21.34 -33.42 -101.31
CA CYS A 5 21.61 -34.35 -100.18
C CYS A 5 22.43 -33.83 -98.98
N ARG A 6 22.18 -34.21 -97.71
CA ARG A 6 21.57 -35.44 -97.15
C ARG A 6 21.30 -35.28 -95.63
N SER A 7 20.23 -35.93 -95.16
CA SER A 7 20.08 -36.78 -93.95
C SER A 7 20.71 -36.34 -92.61
N SER A 8 19.91 -36.00 -91.58
CA SER A 8 19.21 -36.87 -90.60
C SER A 8 20.04 -37.26 -89.38
N SER A 9 19.56 -36.88 -88.19
CA SER A 9 19.69 -37.63 -86.92
C SER A 9 18.85 -36.92 -85.85
N LEU A 10 17.63 -37.38 -85.58
CA LEU A 10 17.28 -38.32 -84.51
C LEU A 10 17.39 -37.76 -83.06
N THR A 11 16.22 -37.78 -82.41
CA THR A 11 15.95 -38.25 -81.03
C THR A 11 16.10 -37.35 -79.79
N ARG A 12 14.97 -37.33 -79.06
CA ARG A 12 14.76 -37.33 -77.58
C ARG A 12 14.85 -35.98 -76.88
N LEU A 13 13.72 -35.40 -76.43
CA LEU A 13 12.98 -35.70 -75.19
C LEU A 13 13.78 -35.32 -73.93
N CYS A 14 13.27 -34.32 -73.19
CA CYS A 14 13.30 -34.14 -71.73
C CYS A 14 13.63 -32.71 -71.24
N ALA A 15 12.91 -32.35 -70.18
CA ALA A 15 13.28 -31.43 -69.10
C ALA A 15 12.96 -29.93 -69.28
N VAL A 16 11.70 -29.64 -68.94
CA VAL A 16 11.26 -28.50 -68.11
C VAL A 16 12.36 -27.98 -67.18
N THR A 17 12.70 -26.70 -67.28
CA THR A 17 13.12 -25.88 -66.12
C THR A 17 12.87 -24.39 -66.44
N LEU A 18 11.78 -23.86 -65.89
CA LEU A 18 11.52 -22.41 -65.86
C LEU A 18 12.43 -21.82 -64.76
N GLY A 19 13.41 -21.02 -65.15
CA GLY A 19 14.23 -20.25 -64.23
C GLY A 19 13.44 -19.10 -63.61
N VAL A 20 13.06 -19.24 -62.35
CA VAL A 20 12.49 -18.15 -61.54
C VAL A 20 13.64 -17.35 -60.93
N LEU A 21 13.72 -16.08 -61.34
CA LEU A 21 14.62 -15.07 -60.80
C LEU A 21 14.33 -14.79 -59.32
N TRP A 22 15.38 -14.90 -58.51
CA TRP A 22 15.80 -13.98 -57.45
C TRP A 22 14.78 -12.95 -56.95
N LEU A 23 14.10 -13.30 -55.85
CA LEU A 23 13.61 -12.34 -54.86
C LEU A 23 14.16 -12.74 -53.49
N SER A 24 15.39 -12.32 -53.21
CA SER A 24 15.96 -12.33 -51.87
C SER A 24 15.28 -11.23 -51.05
N GLY A 25 14.06 -11.48 -50.59
CA GLY A 25 13.40 -10.64 -49.61
C GLY A 25 14.06 -10.85 -48.26
N CYS A 26 14.92 -9.93 -47.83
CA CYS A 26 15.29 -9.83 -46.42
C CYS A 26 14.06 -9.35 -45.66
N THR A 27 13.25 -10.27 -45.13
CA THR A 27 12.28 -9.93 -44.09
C THR A 27 13.07 -9.70 -42.81
N THR A 28 13.41 -8.44 -42.53
CA THR A 28 13.77 -8.02 -41.18
C THR A 28 12.53 -8.19 -40.32
N THR A 29 12.38 -9.38 -39.75
CA THR A 29 11.39 -9.63 -38.71
C THR A 29 11.78 -8.78 -37.51
N THR A 30 11.13 -7.64 -37.34
CA THR A 30 10.98 -6.98 -36.03
C THR A 30 10.12 -7.89 -35.15
N LEU A 31 10.72 -8.97 -34.65
CA LEU A 31 10.24 -9.75 -33.52
C LEU A 31 11.04 -9.30 -32.29
N GLU A 32 10.98 -8.02 -31.96
CA GLU A 32 11.54 -7.52 -30.72
C GLU A 32 10.46 -6.73 -29.98
N GLN A 33 10.28 -7.08 -28.70
CA GLN A 33 9.95 -6.19 -27.56
C GLN A 33 8.86 -6.67 -26.57
N PRO A 34 7.82 -7.45 -26.90
CA PRO A 34 6.78 -7.79 -25.91
C PRO A 34 7.26 -8.67 -24.75
N THR A 35 8.18 -9.60 -25.00
CA THR A 35 8.67 -10.56 -23.99
C THR A 35 9.63 -9.91 -23.02
N ARG A 36 10.62 -9.15 -23.52
CA ARG A 36 11.63 -8.49 -22.67
C ARG A 36 11.02 -7.44 -21.74
N THR A 37 10.03 -6.67 -22.19
CA THR A 37 9.35 -5.70 -21.32
C THR A 37 8.50 -6.39 -20.27
N ALA A 38 7.76 -7.44 -20.64
CA ALA A 38 6.98 -8.24 -19.70
C ALA A 38 7.87 -8.93 -18.64
N ASP A 39 9.04 -9.43 -19.05
CA ASP A 39 10.02 -10.04 -18.15
C ASP A 39 10.59 -9.02 -17.15
N LEU A 40 10.84 -7.79 -17.61
CA LEU A 40 11.30 -6.69 -16.75
C LEU A 40 10.21 -6.21 -15.78
N ASP A 41 8.96 -6.08 -16.24
CA ASP A 41 7.83 -5.73 -15.38
C ASP A 41 7.58 -6.80 -14.30
N GLN A 42 7.72 -8.07 -14.66
CA GLN A 42 7.61 -9.17 -13.72
C GLN A 42 8.78 -9.15 -12.72
N ALA A 43 10.01 -8.93 -13.19
CA ALA A 43 11.17 -8.81 -12.31
C ALA A 43 11.06 -7.60 -11.36
N LEU A 44 10.56 -6.45 -11.84
CA LEU A 44 10.29 -5.27 -11.02
C LEU A 44 9.32 -5.61 -9.89
N LYS A 45 8.14 -6.12 -10.23
CA LYS A 45 7.10 -6.50 -9.24
C LYS A 45 7.63 -7.52 -8.24
N LEU A 46 8.36 -8.53 -8.71
CA LEU A 46 8.95 -9.56 -7.85
C LEU A 46 9.96 -8.96 -6.86
N ASN A 47 10.85 -8.09 -7.33
CA ASN A 47 11.82 -7.42 -6.46
C ASN A 47 11.15 -6.51 -5.43
N VAL A 48 10.11 -5.75 -5.81
CA VAL A 48 9.33 -4.94 -4.86
C VAL A 48 8.66 -5.83 -3.80
N THR A 49 7.98 -6.89 -4.21
CA THR A 49 7.32 -7.83 -3.28
C THR A 49 8.32 -8.47 -2.33
N MET A 50 9.44 -9.03 -2.83
CA MET A 50 10.48 -9.60 -1.97
C MET A 50 11.09 -8.55 -1.02
N GLY A 51 11.24 -7.31 -1.48
CA GLY A 51 11.71 -6.20 -0.65
C GLY A 51 10.81 -5.99 0.57
N ILE A 52 9.49 -5.93 0.33
CA ILE A 52 8.46 -5.79 1.38
C ILE A 52 8.47 -7.02 2.32
N GLU A 53 8.49 -8.24 1.77
CA GLU A 53 8.54 -9.47 2.58
C GLU A 53 9.78 -9.54 3.48
N TYR A 54 10.96 -9.17 2.96
CA TYR A 54 12.17 -9.12 3.77
C TYR A 54 12.09 -8.05 4.87
N MET A 55 11.44 -6.91 4.62
CA MET A 55 11.19 -5.91 5.66
C MET A 55 10.28 -6.43 6.76
N GLU A 56 9.24 -7.18 6.41
CA GLU A 56 8.33 -7.81 7.38
C GLU A 56 9.06 -8.82 8.27
N GLN A 57 10.03 -9.54 7.70
CA GLN A 57 10.93 -10.46 8.42
C GLN A 57 12.05 -9.74 9.20
N GLY A 58 12.15 -8.41 9.13
CA GLY A 58 13.21 -7.62 9.76
C GLY A 58 14.57 -7.70 9.05
N ASN A 59 14.66 -8.34 7.88
CA ASN A 59 15.88 -8.45 7.10
C ASN A 59 16.07 -7.22 6.19
N LEU A 60 16.38 -6.08 6.80
CA LEU A 60 16.46 -4.78 6.11
C LEU A 60 17.56 -4.76 5.03
N ARG A 61 18.65 -5.51 5.20
CA ARG A 61 19.72 -5.60 4.20
C ARG A 61 19.24 -6.28 2.92
N ARG A 62 18.57 -7.43 3.03
CA ARG A 62 18.03 -8.11 1.84
C ARG A 62 16.91 -7.30 1.19
N ALA A 63 16.12 -6.59 1.99
CA ALA A 63 15.12 -5.67 1.46
C ALA A 63 15.76 -4.58 0.58
N GLN A 64 16.83 -3.94 1.08
CA GLN A 64 17.61 -2.96 0.31
C GLN A 64 18.10 -3.55 -1.02
N ASP A 65 18.76 -4.71 -0.98
CA ASP A 65 19.28 -5.38 -2.19
C ASP A 65 18.18 -5.63 -3.25
N LYS A 66 16.94 -5.91 -2.83
CA LYS A 66 15.82 -6.13 -3.76
C LYS A 66 15.25 -4.84 -4.29
N LEU A 67 15.06 -3.84 -3.44
CA LEU A 67 14.50 -2.56 -3.84
C LEU A 67 15.47 -1.75 -4.72
N ASP A 68 16.78 -1.89 -4.52
CA ASP A 68 17.78 -1.32 -5.42
C ASP A 68 17.64 -1.89 -6.83
N ARG A 69 17.50 -3.22 -6.96
CA ARG A 69 17.26 -3.87 -8.27
C ARG A 69 15.94 -3.44 -8.91
N ALA A 70 14.89 -3.23 -8.11
CA ALA A 70 13.63 -2.71 -8.61
C ALA A 70 13.82 -1.29 -9.21
N LEU A 71 14.54 -0.42 -8.50
CA LEU A 71 14.83 0.95 -8.95
C LEU A 71 15.89 1.01 -10.07
N GLU A 72 16.75 0.01 -10.22
CA GLU A 72 17.61 -0.14 -11.41
C GLU A 72 16.78 -0.44 -12.67
N ILE A 73 15.71 -1.24 -12.54
CA ILE A 73 14.80 -1.56 -13.65
C ILE A 73 13.92 -0.35 -13.99
N ALA A 74 13.33 0.28 -12.96
CA ALA A 74 12.42 1.41 -13.10
C ALA A 74 12.68 2.44 -11.99
N PRO A 75 13.55 3.45 -12.22
CA PRO A 75 13.96 4.43 -11.20
C PRO A 75 12.85 5.27 -10.59
N ASP A 76 11.74 5.40 -11.33
CA ASP A 76 10.59 6.22 -11.00
C ASP A 76 9.30 5.39 -10.78
N ASP A 77 9.41 4.06 -10.63
CA ASP A 77 8.25 3.23 -10.30
C ASP A 77 7.67 3.64 -8.93
N PRO A 78 6.40 4.10 -8.85
CA PRO A 78 5.83 4.58 -7.60
C PRO A 78 5.78 3.52 -6.50
N GLY A 79 5.58 2.24 -6.87
CA GLY A 79 5.54 1.11 -5.95
C GLY A 79 6.90 0.85 -5.30
N ALA A 80 7.95 0.81 -6.10
CA ALA A 80 9.34 0.65 -5.67
C ALA A 80 9.79 1.85 -4.81
N LEU A 81 9.49 3.08 -5.25
CA LEU A 81 9.78 4.29 -4.49
C LEU A 81 9.09 4.28 -3.11
N GLN A 82 7.81 3.90 -3.06
CA GLN A 82 7.07 3.76 -1.81
C GLN A 82 7.62 2.65 -0.91
N ALA A 83 8.04 1.51 -1.47
CA ALA A 83 8.67 0.45 -0.69
C ALA A 83 10.03 0.89 -0.13
N GLN A 84 10.82 1.63 -0.91
CA GLN A 84 12.09 2.20 -0.47
C GLN A 84 11.90 3.24 0.64
N ALA A 85 10.85 4.06 0.56
CA ALA A 85 10.49 5.00 1.62
C ALA A 85 10.20 4.28 2.95
N LEU A 86 9.42 3.19 2.89
CA LEU A 86 9.11 2.37 4.07
C LEU A 86 10.36 1.68 4.64
N LEU A 87 11.30 1.26 3.79
CA LEU A 87 12.57 0.69 4.23
C LEU A 87 13.39 1.73 5.01
N TYR A 88 13.55 2.94 4.46
CA TYR A 88 14.24 4.03 5.16
C TYR A 88 13.55 4.40 6.47
N GLN A 89 12.21 4.41 6.50
CA GLN A 89 11.47 4.63 7.74
C GLN A 89 11.82 3.58 8.80
N ARG A 90 11.89 2.29 8.43
CA ARG A 90 12.28 1.20 9.34
C ARG A 90 13.74 1.31 9.83
N GLN A 91 14.61 1.90 9.02
CA GLN A 91 16.01 2.17 9.38
C GLN A 91 16.16 3.42 10.26
N GLY A 92 15.11 4.23 10.43
CA GLY A 92 15.18 5.52 11.13
C GLY A 92 15.67 6.69 10.25
N GLU A 93 15.90 6.43 8.96
CA GLU A 93 16.42 7.39 7.98
C GLU A 93 15.30 8.32 7.48
N THR A 94 14.84 9.18 8.38
CA THR A 94 13.62 10.00 8.22
C THR A 94 13.68 10.91 6.98
N THR A 95 14.81 11.58 6.73
CA THR A 95 14.97 12.47 5.56
C THR A 95 14.87 11.70 4.24
N HIS A 96 15.43 10.49 4.19
CA HIS A 96 15.35 9.63 3.02
C HIS A 96 13.91 9.14 2.79
N ALA A 97 13.25 8.68 3.86
CA ALA A 97 11.87 8.25 3.80
C ALA A 97 10.93 9.34 3.24
N ASP A 98 11.02 10.56 3.78
CA ASP A 98 10.21 11.72 3.34
C ASP A 98 10.37 11.98 1.84
N ARG A 99 11.63 12.05 1.37
CA ARG A 99 11.94 12.28 -0.04
C ARG A 99 11.38 11.19 -0.95
N PHE A 100 11.51 9.91 -0.58
CA PHE A 100 11.03 8.81 -1.40
C PHE A 100 9.50 8.72 -1.44
N PHE A 101 8.81 9.05 -0.34
CA PHE A 101 7.35 9.19 -0.36
C PHE A 101 6.90 10.32 -1.28
N GLN A 102 7.54 11.49 -1.21
CA GLN A 102 7.24 12.62 -2.08
C GLN A 102 7.46 12.28 -3.56
N ARG A 103 8.56 11.60 -3.89
CA ARG A 103 8.81 11.11 -5.25
C ARG A 103 7.73 10.15 -5.71
N ALA A 104 7.36 9.15 -4.90
CA ALA A 104 6.31 8.21 -5.26
C ALA A 104 4.97 8.90 -5.58
N LEU A 105 4.62 9.95 -4.82
CA LEU A 105 3.40 10.73 -5.04
C LEU A 105 3.50 11.77 -6.15
N ALA A 106 4.71 12.16 -6.54
CA ALA A 106 4.94 12.99 -7.73
C ALA A 106 4.73 12.17 -9.01
N GLU A 107 5.24 10.94 -9.04
CA GLU A 107 5.11 10.02 -10.17
C GLU A 107 3.70 9.45 -10.30
N ALA A 108 3.03 9.16 -9.19
CA ALA A 108 1.62 8.73 -9.18
C ALA A 108 0.80 9.52 -8.14
N PRO A 109 0.24 10.68 -8.54
CA PRO A 109 -0.59 11.50 -7.66
C PRO A 109 -1.87 10.82 -7.15
N ASP A 110 -2.36 9.77 -7.81
CA ASP A 110 -3.53 9.00 -7.41
C ASP A 110 -3.17 7.74 -6.59
N PHE A 111 -1.91 7.57 -6.19
CA PHE A 111 -1.46 6.39 -5.46
C PHE A 111 -1.88 6.43 -3.98
N THR A 112 -3.16 6.13 -3.72
CA THR A 112 -3.81 6.21 -2.40
C THR A 112 -3.08 5.42 -1.31
N ARG A 113 -2.52 4.25 -1.65
CA ARG A 113 -1.74 3.44 -0.70
C ARG A 113 -0.46 4.18 -0.24
N ALA A 114 0.29 4.75 -1.16
CA ALA A 114 1.48 5.54 -0.82
C ALA A 114 1.11 6.77 0.00
N ARG A 115 -0.01 7.42 -0.33
CA ARG A 115 -0.50 8.58 0.39
C ARG A 115 -0.86 8.26 1.84
N ASN A 116 -1.55 7.15 2.08
CA ASN A 116 -1.86 6.67 3.43
C ASN A 116 -0.58 6.36 4.23
N ASN A 117 0.38 5.67 3.62
CA ASN A 117 1.65 5.36 4.27
C ASN A 117 2.46 6.62 4.58
N TYR A 118 2.46 7.58 3.66
CA TYR A 118 3.13 8.86 3.87
C TYR A 118 2.46 9.66 5.00
N ALA A 119 1.13 9.66 5.06
CA ALA A 119 0.42 10.28 6.16
C ALA A 119 0.79 9.65 7.51
N ALA A 120 0.85 8.33 7.60
CA ALA A 120 1.26 7.63 8.82
C ALA A 120 2.71 7.98 9.21
N PHE A 121 3.61 8.07 8.23
CA PHE A 121 4.98 8.53 8.44
C PHE A 121 5.00 9.97 8.99
N LEU A 122 4.30 10.91 8.36
CA LEU A 122 4.21 12.31 8.79
C LEU A 122 3.66 12.44 10.21
N PHE A 123 2.62 11.67 10.54
CA PHE A 123 2.03 11.63 11.88
C PHE A 123 3.05 11.20 12.93
N ALA A 124 3.83 10.14 12.65
CA ALA A 124 4.88 9.66 13.55
C ALA A 124 6.02 10.68 13.75
N GLN A 125 6.23 11.58 12.78
CA GLN A 125 7.19 12.70 12.87
C GLN A 125 6.61 13.94 13.57
N GLY A 126 5.38 13.88 14.08
CA GLY A 126 4.69 15.03 14.67
C GLY A 126 4.22 16.08 13.66
N ARG A 127 4.32 15.81 12.35
CA ARG A 127 3.85 16.69 11.28
C ARG A 127 2.35 16.44 11.05
N ILE A 128 1.55 16.71 12.08
CA ILE A 128 0.13 16.31 12.15
C ILE A 128 -0.69 16.98 11.03
N GLU A 129 -0.56 18.29 10.82
CA GLU A 129 -1.30 19.02 9.78
C GLU A 129 -1.07 18.42 8.39
N ALA A 130 0.21 18.20 8.04
CA ALA A 130 0.58 17.59 6.76
C ALA A 130 0.05 16.16 6.63
N SER A 131 0.02 15.38 7.73
CA SER A 131 -0.57 14.04 7.73
C SER A 131 -2.07 14.09 7.41
N CYS A 132 -2.82 14.98 8.06
CA CYS A 132 -4.25 15.14 7.85
C CYS A 132 -4.54 15.51 6.39
N GLU A 133 -3.77 16.43 5.80
CA GLU A 133 -3.92 16.82 4.39
C GLU A 133 -3.75 15.62 3.44
N GLN A 134 -2.75 14.76 3.68
CA GLN A 134 -2.57 13.54 2.89
C GLN A 134 -3.76 12.59 3.05
N LEU A 135 -4.30 12.44 4.26
CA LEU A 135 -5.45 11.57 4.52
C LEU A 135 -6.74 12.11 3.88
N GLU A 136 -6.99 13.42 3.95
CA GLU A 136 -8.13 14.07 3.30
C GLU A 136 -8.14 13.80 1.80
N ARG A 137 -6.98 13.98 1.15
CA ARG A 137 -6.79 13.64 -0.27
C ARG A 137 -7.00 12.14 -0.52
N ALA A 138 -6.47 11.27 0.35
CA ALA A 138 -6.63 9.81 0.20
C ALA A 138 -8.10 9.37 0.29
N THR A 139 -8.91 9.98 1.17
CA THR A 139 -10.33 9.62 1.35
C THR A 139 -11.21 9.91 0.13
N GLN A 140 -10.72 10.73 -0.82
CA GLN A 140 -11.41 11.05 -2.08
C GLN A 140 -11.39 9.88 -3.07
N ASP A 141 -10.46 8.93 -2.94
CA ASP A 141 -10.47 7.72 -3.75
C ASP A 141 -11.59 6.79 -3.29
N LEU A 142 -12.68 6.76 -4.06
CA LEU A 142 -13.87 5.96 -3.77
C LEU A 142 -13.68 4.46 -4.03
N LYS A 143 -12.64 4.08 -4.78
CA LYS A 143 -12.37 2.69 -5.18
C LYS A 143 -11.36 1.99 -4.28
N TYR A 144 -10.73 2.71 -3.37
CA TYR A 144 -9.77 2.12 -2.45
C TYR A 144 -10.46 1.16 -1.47
N ASP A 145 -9.97 -0.07 -1.35
CA ASP A 145 -10.62 -1.10 -0.52
C ASP A 145 -10.58 -0.74 0.98
N ASN A 146 -9.48 -0.16 1.44
CA ASN A 146 -9.25 0.14 2.86
C ASN A 146 -9.72 1.55 3.26
N ARG A 147 -10.80 2.05 2.65
CA ARG A 147 -11.33 3.40 2.93
C ARG A 147 -11.75 3.63 4.37
N ALA A 148 -12.30 2.62 5.05
CA ALA A 148 -12.61 2.72 6.47
C ALA A 148 -11.36 3.11 7.27
N GLN A 149 -10.22 2.45 7.00
CA GLN A 149 -8.96 2.75 7.67
C GLN A 149 -8.45 4.16 7.37
N LEU A 150 -8.66 4.68 6.15
CA LEU A 150 -8.30 6.08 5.83
C LEU A 150 -9.09 7.05 6.70
N TYR A 151 -10.40 6.84 6.84
CA TYR A 151 -11.25 7.68 7.70
C TYR A 151 -10.91 7.52 9.19
N THR A 152 -10.54 6.32 9.64
CA THR A 152 -10.04 6.10 11.01
C THR A 152 -8.76 6.90 11.25
N ASN A 153 -7.79 6.82 10.33
CA ASN A 153 -6.53 7.56 10.42
C ASN A 153 -6.78 9.08 10.37
N LEU A 154 -7.68 9.54 9.50
CA LEU A 154 -8.05 10.96 9.40
C LEU A 154 -8.69 11.45 10.70
N GLY A 155 -9.61 10.68 11.28
CA GLY A 155 -10.25 11.04 12.54
C GLY A 155 -9.27 11.11 13.71
N ILE A 156 -8.29 10.19 13.76
CA ILE A 156 -7.20 10.26 14.75
C ILE A 156 -6.36 11.52 14.54
N CYS A 157 -6.01 11.83 13.29
CA CYS A 157 -5.23 13.02 12.96
C CYS A 157 -5.96 14.31 13.35
N GLN A 158 -7.25 14.44 13.02
CA GLN A 158 -8.10 15.57 13.39
C GLN A 158 -8.26 15.70 14.91
N ARG A 159 -8.34 14.57 15.63
CA ARG A 159 -8.37 14.58 17.10
C ARG A 159 -7.08 15.17 17.68
N GLU A 160 -5.91 14.83 17.13
CA GLU A 160 -4.63 15.40 17.57
C GLU A 160 -4.52 16.90 17.26
N LEU A 161 -5.17 17.39 16.19
CA LEU A 161 -5.30 18.83 15.93
C LEU A 161 -6.32 19.54 16.84
N GLY A 162 -7.07 18.80 17.65
CA GLY A 162 -8.13 19.33 18.51
C GLY A 162 -9.47 19.58 17.80
N ASP A 163 -9.59 19.27 16.51
CA ASP A 163 -10.86 19.34 15.78
C ASP A 163 -11.71 18.09 16.06
N LEU A 164 -12.32 18.06 17.25
CA LEU A 164 -13.12 16.93 17.71
C LEU A 164 -14.39 16.71 16.88
N GLN A 165 -14.90 17.75 16.21
CA GLN A 165 -16.11 17.64 15.37
C GLN A 165 -15.77 16.95 14.05
N ALA A 166 -14.72 17.40 13.36
CA ALA A 166 -14.25 16.75 12.15
C ALA A 166 -13.80 15.31 12.44
N ALA A 167 -13.07 15.10 13.55
CA ALA A 167 -12.63 13.78 13.97
C ALA A 167 -13.80 12.80 14.12
N ARG A 168 -14.87 13.23 14.78
CA ARG A 168 -16.09 12.43 14.96
C ARG A 168 -16.73 12.09 13.62
N ALA A 169 -16.91 13.06 12.73
CA ALA A 169 -17.51 12.84 11.41
C ALA A 169 -16.72 11.80 10.58
N SER A 170 -15.39 11.90 10.59
CA SER A 170 -14.51 10.92 9.95
C SER A 170 -14.66 9.54 10.57
N LEU A 171 -14.64 9.42 11.89
CA LEU A 171 -14.77 8.13 12.59
C LEU A 171 -16.15 7.48 12.39
N GLU A 172 -17.23 8.26 12.43
CA GLU A 172 -18.59 7.75 12.14
C GLU A 172 -18.68 7.24 10.69
N ARG A 173 -18.01 7.91 9.74
CA ARG A 173 -17.90 7.40 8.37
C ARG A 173 -17.09 6.11 8.29
N ALA A 174 -16.01 5.99 9.07
CA ALA A 174 -15.25 4.75 9.18
C ALA A 174 -16.11 3.60 9.73
N GLN A 175 -16.90 3.83 10.80
CA GLN A 175 -17.82 2.83 11.35
C GLN A 175 -18.89 2.39 10.34
N ALA A 176 -19.41 3.34 9.55
CA ALA A 176 -20.41 3.03 8.53
C ALA A 176 -19.86 2.15 7.39
N ILE A 177 -18.57 2.30 7.06
CA ILE A 177 -17.91 1.49 6.01
C ILE A 177 -17.49 0.13 6.57
N ASP A 178 -16.84 0.11 7.74
CA ASP A 178 -16.41 -1.11 8.42
C ASP A 178 -16.75 -1.07 9.92
N PRO A 179 -17.87 -1.70 10.32
CA PRO A 179 -18.27 -1.83 11.72
C PRO A 179 -17.36 -2.74 12.56
N ARG A 180 -16.32 -3.36 11.96
CA ARG A 180 -15.38 -4.25 12.66
C ARG A 180 -14.04 -3.59 12.97
N ASN A 181 -13.84 -2.34 12.55
CA ASN A 181 -12.61 -1.61 12.88
C ASN A 181 -12.63 -1.15 14.35
N ALA A 182 -12.03 -1.96 15.22
CA ALA A 182 -11.98 -1.72 16.67
C ALA A 182 -11.35 -0.35 17.01
N ARG A 183 -10.31 0.06 16.29
CA ARG A 183 -9.58 1.33 16.56
C ARG A 183 -10.49 2.55 16.43
N THR A 184 -11.47 2.48 15.54
CA THR A 184 -12.48 3.54 15.37
C THR A 184 -13.32 3.72 16.64
N TYR A 185 -13.78 2.61 17.23
CA TYR A 185 -14.56 2.63 18.48
C TYR A 185 -13.73 3.15 19.65
N LEU A 186 -12.46 2.74 19.76
CA LEU A 186 -11.56 3.25 20.79
C LEU A 186 -11.38 4.77 20.70
N THR A 187 -11.17 5.27 19.49
CA THR A 187 -10.97 6.72 19.26
C THR A 187 -12.24 7.51 19.58
N LEU A 188 -13.42 7.01 19.18
CA LEU A 188 -14.70 7.62 19.56
C LEU A 188 -14.96 7.57 21.07
N ALA A 189 -14.57 6.50 21.75
CA ALA A 189 -14.65 6.43 23.22
C ALA A 189 -13.78 7.52 23.87
N GLN A 190 -12.54 7.69 23.40
CA GLN A 190 -11.64 8.75 23.86
C GLN A 190 -12.24 10.15 23.65
N ILE A 191 -12.79 10.43 22.46
CA ILE A 191 -13.43 11.72 22.15
C ILE A 191 -14.64 11.97 23.05
N ASN A 192 -15.53 10.98 23.22
CA ASN A 192 -16.71 11.13 24.06
C ASN A 192 -16.32 11.36 25.53
N HIS A 193 -15.34 10.62 26.06
CA HIS A 193 -14.83 10.81 27.42
C HIS A 193 -14.22 12.19 27.62
N ALA A 194 -13.41 12.67 26.67
CA ALA A 194 -12.83 14.02 26.71
C ALA A 194 -13.88 15.14 26.71
N GLN A 195 -15.07 14.87 26.18
CA GLN A 195 -16.22 15.79 26.16
C GLN A 195 -17.19 15.58 27.33
N GLY A 196 -16.88 14.69 28.29
CA GLY A 196 -17.74 14.36 29.43
C GLY A 196 -18.97 13.51 29.07
N ASN A 197 -19.03 12.95 27.87
CA ASN A 197 -20.11 12.08 27.42
C ASN A 197 -19.83 10.62 27.79
N ASP A 198 -19.66 10.34 29.08
CA ASP A 198 -19.09 9.06 29.55
C ASP A 198 -19.96 7.84 29.28
N GLU A 199 -21.29 7.98 29.25
CA GLU A 199 -22.18 6.88 28.85
C GLU A 199 -21.95 6.48 27.39
N ARG A 200 -21.85 7.45 26.47
CA ARG A 200 -21.52 7.17 25.07
C ARG A 200 -20.10 6.64 24.93
N ALA A 201 -19.16 7.14 25.71
CA ALA A 201 -17.79 6.64 25.72
C ALA A 201 -17.76 5.17 26.14
N TRP A 202 -18.55 4.80 27.13
CA TRP A 202 -18.69 3.43 27.62
C TRP A 202 -19.22 2.47 26.55
N GLU A 203 -20.30 2.83 25.85
CA GLU A 203 -20.86 2.02 24.76
C GLU A 203 -19.84 1.73 23.65
N GLN A 204 -19.09 2.76 23.23
CA GLN A 204 -18.05 2.62 22.22
C GLN A 204 -16.92 1.72 22.72
N LEU A 205 -16.50 1.90 23.97
CA LEU A 205 -15.44 1.10 24.57
C LEU A 205 -15.83 -0.38 24.73
N GLN A 206 -17.07 -0.67 25.11
CA GLN A 206 -17.56 -2.06 25.17
C GLN A 206 -17.48 -2.74 23.81
N THR A 207 -17.80 -2.02 22.73
CA THR A 207 -17.64 -2.53 21.37
C THR A 207 -16.17 -2.74 21.01
N PHE A 208 -15.27 -1.82 21.38
CA PHE A 208 -13.84 -2.00 21.22
C PHE A 208 -13.35 -3.28 21.90
N ILE A 209 -13.67 -3.48 23.18
CA ILE A 209 -13.25 -4.66 23.94
C ILE A 209 -13.81 -5.95 23.33
N ARG A 210 -15.04 -5.93 22.83
CA ARG A 210 -15.64 -7.08 22.13
C ARG A 210 -14.90 -7.44 20.83
N LEU A 211 -14.38 -6.44 20.10
CA LEU A 211 -13.70 -6.65 18.82
C LEU A 211 -12.21 -6.96 18.96
N ALA A 212 -11.51 -6.27 19.86
CA ALA A 212 -10.05 -6.34 20.02
C ALA A 212 -9.60 -7.15 21.26
N GLY A 213 -10.53 -7.57 22.11
CA GLY A 213 -10.23 -8.11 23.43
C GLY A 213 -9.78 -7.03 24.41
N MET A 214 -9.48 -7.46 25.63
CA MET A 214 -8.85 -6.59 26.63
C MET A 214 -7.38 -6.36 26.27
N ASN A 215 -6.91 -5.13 26.43
CA ASN A 215 -5.52 -4.74 26.27
C ASN A 215 -5.24 -3.51 27.14
N PRO A 216 -3.97 -3.17 27.43
CA PRO A 216 -3.65 -2.10 28.36
C PRO A 216 -4.28 -0.74 28.00
N GLU A 217 -4.36 -0.40 26.72
CA GLU A 217 -4.97 0.86 26.28
C GLU A 217 -6.48 0.91 26.59
N GLY A 218 -7.20 -0.15 26.24
CA GLY A 218 -8.63 -0.28 26.53
C GLY A 218 -8.93 -0.31 28.02
N LEU A 219 -8.12 -1.03 28.81
CA LEU A 219 -8.30 -1.16 30.25
C LEU A 219 -8.10 0.18 30.98
N ARG A 220 -7.06 0.94 30.62
CA ARG A 220 -6.84 2.30 31.15
C ARG A 220 -8.01 3.22 30.83
N LEU A 221 -8.55 3.15 29.61
CA LEU A 221 -9.72 3.94 29.24
C LEU A 221 -10.98 3.47 30.00
N ALA A 222 -11.15 2.17 30.19
CA ALA A 222 -12.27 1.59 30.93
C ALA A 222 -12.29 2.07 32.40
N GLN A 223 -11.14 2.02 33.06
CA GLN A 223 -10.97 2.51 34.42
C GLN A 223 -11.35 4.00 34.53
N ARG A 224 -10.85 4.84 33.62
CA ARG A 224 -11.13 6.28 33.62
C ARG A 224 -12.61 6.60 33.37
N ILE A 225 -13.23 5.96 32.38
CA ILE A 225 -14.66 6.15 32.08
C ILE A 225 -15.52 5.65 33.25
N ALA A 226 -15.23 4.47 33.81
CA ALA A 226 -15.96 3.94 34.96
C ALA A 226 -15.87 4.87 36.19
N SER A 227 -14.67 5.41 36.45
CA SER A 227 -14.46 6.37 37.54
C SER A 227 -15.27 7.66 37.32
N ALA A 228 -15.27 8.19 36.09
CA ALA A 228 -16.02 9.41 35.74
C ALA A 228 -17.55 9.22 35.85
N ARG A 229 -18.04 7.99 35.64
CA ARG A 229 -19.44 7.59 35.85
C ARG A 229 -19.81 7.33 37.32
N GLY A 230 -18.84 7.38 38.24
CA GLY A 230 -19.03 7.06 39.65
C GLY A 230 -19.16 5.56 39.94
N ASP A 231 -18.83 4.68 38.97
CA ASP A 231 -18.88 3.23 39.13
C ASP A 231 -17.53 2.71 39.66
N ALA A 232 -17.34 2.86 40.98
CA ALA A 232 -16.11 2.47 41.66
C ALA A 232 -15.83 0.96 41.57
N VAL A 233 -16.87 0.12 41.50
CA VAL A 233 -16.71 -1.35 41.41
C VAL A 233 -16.13 -1.73 40.06
N THR A 234 -16.69 -1.17 38.98
CA THR A 234 -16.20 -1.41 37.63
C THR A 234 -14.80 -0.80 37.44
N ALA A 235 -14.55 0.40 37.96
CA ALA A 235 -13.22 1.00 37.91
C ALA A 235 -12.15 0.13 38.60
N ALA A 236 -12.45 -0.41 39.78
CA ALA A 236 -11.55 -1.31 40.51
C ALA A 236 -11.34 -2.65 39.77
N PHE A 237 -12.38 -3.17 39.11
CA PHE A 237 -12.24 -4.35 38.25
C PHE A 237 -11.21 -4.13 37.14
N TYR A 238 -11.34 -3.04 36.37
CA TYR A 238 -10.40 -2.75 35.28
C TYR A 238 -9.01 -2.37 35.76
N SER A 239 -8.88 -1.74 36.94
CA SER A 239 -7.57 -1.49 37.55
C SER A 239 -6.82 -2.79 37.79
N ARG A 240 -7.46 -3.78 38.45
CA ARG A 240 -6.82 -5.08 38.70
C ARG A 240 -6.43 -5.81 37.42
N GLN A 241 -7.29 -5.78 36.42
CA GLN A 241 -6.97 -6.37 35.12
C GLN A 241 -5.78 -5.67 34.45
N LEU A 242 -5.67 -4.35 34.57
CA LEU A 242 -4.52 -3.62 34.06
C LEU A 242 -3.23 -3.99 34.80
N ASP A 243 -3.29 -4.11 36.13
CA ASP A 243 -2.16 -4.52 36.97
C ASP A 243 -1.65 -5.91 36.55
N GLU A 244 -2.56 -6.87 36.30
CA GLU A 244 -2.24 -8.20 35.76
C GLU A 244 -1.52 -8.14 34.41
N TYR A 245 -1.93 -7.23 33.51
CA TYR A 245 -1.27 -7.03 32.21
C TYR A 245 0.12 -6.43 32.33
N GLU A 246 0.32 -5.50 33.27
CA GLU A 246 1.57 -4.78 33.46
C GLU A 246 2.59 -5.56 34.31
N GLY A 247 2.19 -6.73 34.84
CA GLY A 247 3.02 -7.53 35.74
C GLY A 247 3.29 -6.80 37.05
N ALA A 248 2.39 -5.90 37.45
CA ALA A 248 2.43 -5.27 38.76
C ALA A 248 2.13 -6.33 39.84
N PRO A 249 2.87 -6.31 40.97
CA PRO A 249 2.76 -7.32 42.01
C PRO A 249 1.42 -7.30 42.76
#